data_AF-A0A9C9TCK5-F1
#
_entry.id   AF-A0A9C9TCK5-F1
#
_cell.length_a   1.000
_cell.length_b   1.000
_cell.length_c   1.000
_cell.angle_alpha   90.00
_cell.angle_beta   90.00
_cell.angle_gamma   90.00
#
_symmetry.space_group_name_H-M   'P 1'
#
loop_
_entity.id
_entity.type
_entity.pdbx_description
1 polymer ?
#
loop_
_entity_poly.entity_id
_entity_poly.type
_entity_poly.pdbx_seq_one_letter_code
_entity_poly.pdbx_strand_id
1 'polypeptide(L)'
;LHGLIHPEMGHIRVPHDWDKDPFPGVCPFHGDCLEGLASGPALEARWGQAAERLPPDHAAWPLQARYLALAVMNFVCVLSPQRVILGGGVMNQRQLFPLVRSELQALLNGYVQSPAILDRITDYIVPAALGGRAGVLGALALAARAEQARRSSASS
;
A
#
# COMPACT_ATOMS: atom_id res chain seq x y z
N LEU A 1 4.71 -0.94 15.61
CA LEU A 1 3.77 -0.20 16.47
C LEU A 1 2.83 -1.20 17.13
N HIS A 2 2.80 -1.23 18.45
CA HIS A 2 1.73 -1.86 19.22
C HIS A 2 1.09 -0.72 20.01
N GLY A 3 -0.14 -0.38 19.65
CA GLY A 3 -0.89 0.72 20.24
C GLY A 3 -2.15 0.20 20.93
N LEU A 4 -3.23 0.97 20.89
CA LEU A 4 -4.53 0.54 21.42
C LEU A 4 -5.05 -0.74 20.71
N ILE A 5 -4.94 -0.77 19.39
CA ILE A 5 -5.25 -1.93 18.53
C ILE A 5 -4.22 -2.03 17.39
N HIS A 6 -4.33 -3.04 16.53
CA HIS A 6 -3.54 -3.09 15.30
C HIS A 6 -3.88 -1.92 14.37
N PRO A 7 -2.93 -1.43 13.56
CA PRO A 7 -3.21 -0.33 12.64
C PRO A 7 -4.19 -0.71 11.52
N GLU A 8 -5.19 0.14 11.28
CA GLU A 8 -6.14 0.05 10.16
C GLU A 8 -5.78 1.08 9.06
N MET A 9 -4.61 0.89 8.45
CA MET A 9 -4.02 1.86 7.53
C MET A 9 -4.78 2.02 6.20
N GLY A 10 -5.61 1.04 5.83
CA GLY A 10 -6.45 1.10 4.62
C GLY A 10 -7.64 2.07 4.74
N HIS A 11 -8.02 2.45 5.96
CA HIS A 11 -9.18 3.31 6.22
C HIS A 11 -8.82 4.79 6.45
N ILE A 12 -7.57 5.19 6.22
CA ILE A 12 -7.21 6.61 6.24
C ILE A 12 -7.95 7.37 5.13
N ARG A 13 -8.26 8.64 5.39
CA ARG A 13 -8.71 9.57 4.36
C ARG A 13 -7.52 10.02 3.52
N VAL A 14 -7.72 10.10 2.21
CA VAL A 14 -6.79 10.71 1.27
C VAL A 14 -7.52 11.83 0.52
N PRO A 15 -6.83 12.89 0.07
CA PRO A 15 -7.45 13.90 -0.78
C PRO A 15 -8.13 13.26 -1.99
N HIS A 16 -9.40 13.59 -2.20
CA HIS A 16 -10.24 13.05 -3.27
C HIS A 16 -10.62 14.18 -4.22
N ASP A 17 -10.13 14.09 -5.46
CA ASP A 17 -10.34 15.06 -6.53
C ASP A 17 -11.58 14.64 -7.34
N TRP A 18 -12.75 15.11 -6.92
CA TRP A 18 -14.05 14.74 -7.49
C TRP A 18 -14.23 15.16 -8.97
N ASP A 19 -13.49 16.17 -9.41
CA ASP A 19 -13.51 16.59 -10.82
C ASP A 19 -12.81 15.56 -11.72
N LYS A 20 -11.79 14.88 -11.18
CA LYS A 20 -11.05 13.82 -11.90
C LYS A 20 -11.60 12.42 -11.64
N ASP A 21 -12.15 12.19 -10.45
CA ASP A 21 -12.70 10.90 -10.02
C ASP A 21 -14.05 11.12 -9.33
N PRO A 22 -15.17 11.10 -10.07
CA PRO A 22 -16.51 11.26 -9.46
C PRO A 22 -16.98 10.00 -8.71
N PHE A 23 -16.10 9.01 -8.49
CA PHE A 23 -16.44 7.74 -7.87
C PHE A 23 -16.58 7.85 -6.35
N PRO A 24 -17.73 7.50 -5.75
CA PRO A 24 -17.98 7.76 -4.33
C PRO A 24 -17.20 6.87 -3.34
N GLY A 25 -16.53 5.83 -3.84
CA GLY A 25 -15.84 4.83 -3.02
C GLY A 25 -16.75 3.67 -2.58
N VAL A 26 -16.13 2.49 -2.37
CA VAL A 26 -16.87 1.25 -2.02
C VAL A 26 -16.91 0.96 -0.52
N CYS A 27 -16.17 1.70 0.31
CA CYS A 27 -16.04 1.34 1.71
C CYS A 27 -17.38 1.57 2.43
N PRO A 28 -17.99 0.55 3.07
CA PRO A 28 -19.29 0.70 3.69
C PRO A 28 -19.27 1.61 4.94
N PHE A 29 -18.10 1.82 5.54
CA PHE A 29 -17.94 2.65 6.72
C PHE A 29 -17.62 4.11 6.39
N HIS A 30 -16.87 4.32 5.31
CA HIS A 30 -16.24 5.61 5.06
C HIS A 30 -16.57 6.18 3.68
N GLY A 31 -17.03 5.38 2.71
CA GLY A 31 -17.12 5.79 1.32
C GLY A 31 -15.73 5.88 0.71
N ASP A 32 -15.18 7.09 0.65
CA ASP A 32 -13.93 7.44 -0.06
C ASP A 32 -12.65 7.39 0.80
N CYS A 33 -12.55 6.46 1.75
CA CYS A 33 -11.23 6.18 2.36
C CYS A 33 -10.28 5.53 1.34
N LEU A 34 -9.00 5.39 1.66
CA LEU A 34 -8.01 4.78 0.76
C LEU A 34 -8.48 3.45 0.17
N GLU A 35 -8.94 2.50 1.00
CA GLU A 35 -9.48 1.23 0.53
C GLU A 35 -10.73 1.40 -0.35
N GLY A 36 -11.60 2.34 0.04
CA GLY A 36 -12.81 2.67 -0.72
C GLY A 36 -12.51 3.18 -2.13
N LEU A 37 -11.37 3.83 -2.34
CA LEU A 37 -10.96 4.38 -3.62
C LEU A 37 -9.97 3.50 -4.41
N ALA A 38 -9.14 2.71 -3.73
CA ALA A 38 -7.96 2.08 -4.33
C ALA A 38 -7.90 0.55 -4.17
N SER A 39 -8.92 -0.08 -3.59
CA SER A 39 -8.99 -1.55 -3.53
C SER A 39 -9.31 -2.18 -4.90
N GLY A 40 -9.09 -3.48 -5.03
CA GLY A 40 -9.54 -4.25 -6.21
C GLY A 40 -11.04 -4.06 -6.49
N PRO A 41 -11.92 -4.24 -5.49
CA PRO A 41 -13.35 -3.93 -5.61
C PRO A 41 -13.64 -2.48 -6.01
N ALA A 42 -12.86 -1.50 -5.52
CA ALA A 42 -13.00 -0.12 -5.94
C ALA A 42 -12.67 0.09 -7.43
N LEU A 43 -11.60 -0.55 -7.92
CA LEU A 43 -11.25 -0.53 -9.34
C LEU A 43 -12.34 -1.17 -10.19
N GLU A 44 -12.85 -2.33 -9.78
CA GLU A 44 -13.91 -3.03 -10.49
C GLU A 44 -15.22 -2.23 -10.53
N ALA A 45 -15.63 -1.68 -9.39
CA ALA A 45 -16.83 -0.85 -9.31
C ALA A 45 -16.70 0.45 -10.11
N ARG A 46 -15.51 1.08 -10.11
CA ARG A 46 -15.26 2.33 -10.84
C ARG A 46 -15.19 2.11 -12.36
N TRP A 47 -14.54 1.05 -12.81
CA TRP A 47 -14.21 0.84 -14.22
C TRP A 47 -15.06 -0.24 -14.92
N GLY A 48 -15.96 -0.89 -14.18
CA GLY A 48 -16.81 -1.98 -14.70
C GLY A 48 -16.04 -3.26 -15.05
N GLN A 49 -14.77 -3.36 -14.70
CA GLN A 49 -13.92 -4.51 -14.99
C GLN A 49 -12.86 -4.72 -13.92
N ALA A 50 -12.57 -6.00 -13.63
CA ALA A 50 -11.53 -6.39 -12.70
C ALA A 50 -10.15 -5.84 -13.12
N ALA A 51 -9.32 -5.50 -12.13
CA ALA A 51 -8.03 -4.85 -12.35
C ALA A 51 -7.09 -5.66 -13.27
N GLU A 52 -7.18 -6.97 -13.23
CA GLU A 52 -6.37 -7.88 -14.06
C GLU A 52 -6.70 -7.82 -15.55
N ARG A 53 -7.87 -7.28 -15.91
CA ARG A 53 -8.35 -7.16 -17.31
C ARG A 53 -8.13 -5.76 -17.88
N LEU A 54 -7.80 -4.77 -17.04
CA LEU A 54 -7.50 -3.42 -17.48
C LEU A 54 -6.22 -3.41 -18.33
N PRO A 55 -6.22 -2.76 -19.51
CA PRO A 55 -5.03 -2.68 -20.35
C PRO A 55 -3.94 -1.80 -19.71
N PRO A 56 -2.65 -2.00 -20.00
CA PRO A 56 -1.55 -1.29 -19.34
C PRO A 56 -1.57 0.25 -19.50
N ASP A 57 -2.24 0.77 -20.52
CA ASP A 57 -2.40 2.19 -20.84
C ASP A 57 -3.71 2.80 -20.31
N HIS A 58 -4.50 2.03 -19.55
CA HIS A 58 -5.77 2.50 -18.99
C HIS A 58 -5.58 3.68 -18.03
N ALA A 59 -6.51 4.64 -18.08
CA ALA A 59 -6.55 5.81 -17.17
C ALA A 59 -6.71 5.45 -15.67
N ALA A 60 -6.95 4.17 -15.37
CA ALA A 60 -7.03 3.66 -14.01
C ALA A 60 -5.69 3.74 -13.29
N TRP A 61 -4.58 3.55 -14.01
CA TRP A 61 -3.26 3.37 -13.37
C TRP A 61 -2.66 4.66 -12.82
N PRO A 62 -2.71 5.81 -13.52
CA PRO A 62 -2.30 7.08 -12.93
C PRO A 62 -3.13 7.44 -11.69
N LEU A 63 -4.45 7.25 -11.75
CA LEU A 63 -5.35 7.51 -10.62
C LEU A 63 -5.06 6.59 -9.42
N GLN A 64 -4.91 5.29 -9.68
CA GLN A 64 -4.55 4.31 -8.67
C GLN A 64 -3.19 4.62 -8.03
N ALA A 65 -2.20 4.98 -8.85
CA ALA A 65 -0.87 5.35 -8.37
C ALA A 65 -0.91 6.59 -7.48
N ARG A 66 -1.73 7.59 -7.83
CA ARG A 66 -1.94 8.81 -7.04
C ARG A 66 -2.48 8.48 -5.65
N TYR A 67 -3.54 7.68 -5.54
CA TYR A 67 -4.11 7.30 -4.25
C TYR A 67 -3.12 6.52 -3.37
N LEU A 68 -2.41 5.55 -3.96
CA LEU A 68 -1.38 4.80 -3.25
C LEU A 68 -0.22 5.71 -2.81
N ALA A 69 0.22 6.64 -3.65
CA ALA A 69 1.29 7.58 -3.31
C ALA A 69 0.88 8.56 -2.20
N LEU A 70 -0.37 9.05 -2.18
CA LEU A 70 -0.92 9.87 -1.09
C LEU A 70 -0.88 9.10 0.24
N ALA A 71 -1.28 7.83 0.23
CA ALA A 71 -1.19 6.98 1.41
C ALA A 71 0.25 6.76 1.88
N VAL A 72 1.16 6.44 0.95
CA VAL A 72 2.58 6.25 1.26
C VAL A 72 3.20 7.54 1.78
N MET A 73 2.86 8.71 1.23
CA MET A 73 3.30 10.02 1.74
C MET A 73 2.90 10.19 3.21
N ASN A 74 1.64 9.91 3.56
CA ASN A 74 1.18 9.95 4.94
C ASN A 74 2.00 9.02 5.84
N PHE A 75 2.27 7.79 5.40
CA PHE A 75 3.06 6.83 6.17
C PHE A 75 4.53 7.25 6.30
N VAL A 76 5.12 7.84 5.25
CA VAL A 76 6.47 8.41 5.31
C VAL A 76 6.54 9.51 6.36
N CYS A 77 5.61 10.47 6.33
CA CYS A 77 5.61 11.60 7.24
C CYS A 77 5.32 11.21 8.71
N VAL A 78 4.48 10.20 8.93
CA VAL A 78 4.05 9.80 10.28
C VAL A 78 4.96 8.73 10.89
N LEU A 79 5.40 7.75 10.09
CA LEU A 79 6.10 6.56 10.59
C LEU A 79 7.57 6.52 10.19
N SER A 80 7.98 7.28 9.16
CA SER A 80 9.33 7.25 8.59
C SER A 80 9.87 5.83 8.39
N PRO A 81 9.15 4.95 7.65
CA PRO A 81 9.59 3.57 7.50
C PRO A 81 10.88 3.52 6.68
N GLN A 82 11.75 2.55 6.96
CA GLN A 82 12.99 2.36 6.19
C GLN A 82 12.75 1.69 4.82
N ARG A 83 11.59 1.05 4.64
CA ARG A 83 11.16 0.41 3.40
C ARG A 83 9.64 0.30 3.38
N VAL A 84 9.07 0.43 2.20
CA VAL A 84 7.64 0.23 1.92
C VAL A 84 7.49 -0.96 0.99
N ILE A 85 6.73 -1.97 1.43
CA ILE A 85 6.45 -3.16 0.63
C ILE A 85 5.01 -3.08 0.17
N LEU A 86 4.80 -2.96 -1.14
CA LEU A 86 3.46 -2.98 -1.73
C LEU A 86 3.14 -4.38 -2.25
N GLY A 87 2.02 -4.93 -1.82
CA GLY A 87 1.53 -6.27 -2.17
C GLY A 87 0.03 -6.28 -2.45
N GLY A 88 -0.54 -7.48 -2.56
CA GLY A 88 -1.95 -7.67 -2.93
C GLY A 88 -2.19 -7.76 -4.44
N GLY A 89 -3.38 -8.21 -4.83
CA GLY A 89 -3.73 -8.51 -6.22
C GLY A 89 -3.54 -7.33 -7.18
N VAL A 90 -3.96 -6.13 -6.77
CA VAL A 90 -3.77 -4.91 -7.56
C VAL A 90 -2.29 -4.64 -7.86
N MET A 91 -1.40 -4.88 -6.89
CA MET A 91 0.04 -4.65 -7.05
C MET A 91 0.74 -5.74 -7.89
N ASN A 92 0.02 -6.75 -8.40
CA ASN A 92 0.53 -7.63 -9.45
C ASN A 92 0.73 -6.85 -10.77
N GLN A 93 0.02 -5.73 -10.95
CA GLN A 93 0.19 -4.79 -12.06
C GLN A 93 1.50 -4.02 -11.87
N ARG A 94 2.61 -4.58 -12.37
CA ARG A 94 3.97 -4.08 -12.10
C ARG A 94 4.23 -2.67 -12.64
N GLN A 95 3.46 -2.23 -13.63
CA GLN A 95 3.47 -0.85 -14.13
C GLN A 95 3.11 0.18 -13.07
N LEU A 96 2.42 -0.19 -11.98
CA LEU A 96 2.09 0.73 -10.88
C LEU A 96 3.33 1.18 -10.09
N PHE A 97 4.36 0.36 -9.96
CA PHE A 97 5.53 0.70 -9.14
C PHE A 97 6.24 1.99 -9.59
N PRO A 98 6.64 2.15 -10.87
CA PRO A 98 7.24 3.41 -11.31
C PRO A 98 6.29 4.61 -11.14
N LEU A 99 4.98 4.44 -11.38
CA LEU A 99 3.99 5.51 -11.20
C LEU A 99 3.89 5.96 -9.74
N VAL A 100 3.75 5.02 -8.80
CA VAL A 100 3.65 5.33 -7.36
C VAL A 100 4.91 6.02 -6.85
N ARG A 101 6.09 5.58 -7.31
CA ARG A 101 7.37 6.18 -6.92
C ARG A 101 7.47 7.64 -7.41
N SER A 102 7.14 7.88 -8.67
CA SER A 102 7.12 9.22 -9.26
C SER A 102 6.12 10.14 -8.55
N GLU A 103 4.91 9.66 -8.31
CA GLU A 103 3.87 10.40 -7.59
C GLU A 103 4.29 10.71 -6.15
N LEU A 104 4.93 9.76 -5.45
CA LEU A 104 5.43 10.00 -4.09
C LEU A 104 6.48 11.12 -4.06
N GLN A 105 7.45 11.10 -4.97
CA GLN A 105 8.48 12.15 -5.04
C GLN A 105 7.87 13.52 -5.34
N ALA A 106 6.91 13.57 -6.27
CA ALA A 106 6.19 14.80 -6.60
C ALA A 106 5.40 15.33 -5.40
N LEU A 107 4.70 14.45 -4.67
CA LEU A 107 3.93 14.79 -3.47
C LEU A 107 4.80 15.26 -2.31
N LEU A 108 5.94 14.63 -2.10
CA LEU A 108 6.89 15.05 -1.07
C LEU A 108 7.58 16.37 -1.43
N ASN A 109 7.64 16.74 -2.70
CA ASN A 109 8.11 18.04 -3.19
C ASN A 109 9.43 18.50 -2.54
N GLY A 110 10.39 17.57 -2.40
CA GLY A 110 11.68 17.86 -1.77
C GLY A 110 11.66 18.08 -0.26
N TYR A 111 10.55 17.83 0.44
CA TYR A 111 10.49 17.98 1.90
C TYR A 111 11.34 16.94 2.63
N VAL A 112 11.28 15.67 2.20
CA VAL A 112 12.06 14.58 2.81
C VAL A 112 13.36 14.36 2.02
N GLN A 113 14.44 14.93 2.55
CA GLN A 113 15.79 14.89 1.96
C GLN A 113 16.57 13.62 2.32
N SER A 114 16.04 12.45 1.98
CA SER A 114 16.69 11.15 2.21
C SER A 114 17.13 10.50 0.90
N PRO A 115 18.37 9.96 0.80
CA PRO A 115 18.81 9.22 -0.39
C PRO A 115 17.94 8.01 -0.73
N ALA A 116 17.21 7.46 0.24
CA ALA A 116 16.25 6.39 -0.01
C ALA A 116 15.06 6.85 -0.88
N ILE A 117 14.65 8.12 -0.76
CA ILE A 117 13.53 8.69 -1.49
C ILE A 117 14.01 9.43 -2.74
N LEU A 118 15.14 10.15 -2.66
CA LEU A 118 15.64 10.94 -3.78
C LEU A 118 16.27 10.06 -4.87
N ASP A 119 17.20 9.19 -4.48
CA ASP A 119 18.06 8.48 -5.44
C ASP A 119 17.76 6.98 -5.53
N ARG A 120 17.29 6.38 -4.45
CA ARG A 120 17.12 4.92 -4.31
C ARG A 120 15.68 4.50 -4.09
N ILE A 121 14.74 5.23 -4.69
CA ILE A 121 13.30 4.98 -4.49
C ILE A 121 12.86 3.60 -4.98
N THR A 122 13.60 3.01 -5.92
CA THR A 122 13.40 1.64 -6.40
C THR A 122 13.65 0.59 -5.33
N ASP A 123 14.54 0.87 -4.37
CA ASP A 123 14.89 -0.01 -3.24
C ASP A 123 14.06 0.30 -1.99
N TYR A 124 13.42 1.48 -1.99
CA TYR A 124 12.55 1.95 -0.92
C TYR A 124 11.13 1.44 -1.05
N ILE A 125 10.48 1.62 -2.21
CA ILE A 125 9.16 1.05 -2.50
C ILE A 125 9.36 -0.19 -3.37
N VAL A 126 9.13 -1.36 -2.79
CA VAL A 126 9.43 -2.65 -3.43
C VAL A 126 8.20 -3.56 -3.48
N PRO A 127 8.14 -4.50 -4.43
CA PRO A 127 7.16 -5.57 -4.39
C PRO A 127 7.43 -6.52 -3.21
N ALA A 128 6.39 -7.22 -2.76
CA ALA A 128 6.57 -8.34 -1.85
C ALA A 128 7.41 -9.46 -2.51
N ALA A 129 8.64 -9.66 -2.02
CA ALA A 129 9.56 -10.68 -2.56
C ALA A 129 9.00 -12.11 -2.44
N LEU A 130 8.18 -12.36 -1.41
CA LEU A 130 7.52 -13.66 -1.19
C LEU A 130 6.23 -13.81 -2.02
N GLY A 131 5.86 -12.80 -2.80
CA GLY A 131 4.62 -12.77 -3.57
C GLY A 131 3.39 -13.02 -2.69
N GLY A 132 2.43 -13.78 -3.22
CA GLY A 132 1.22 -14.18 -2.49
C GLY A 132 1.45 -15.06 -1.24
N ARG A 133 2.70 -15.46 -0.96
CA ARG A 133 3.03 -16.31 0.21
C ARG A 133 3.43 -15.53 1.45
N ALA A 134 3.56 -14.19 1.37
CA ALA A 134 4.02 -13.38 2.49
C ALA A 134 3.16 -13.58 3.76
N GLY A 135 1.84 -13.69 3.60
CA GLY A 135 0.92 -13.91 4.73
C GLY A 135 1.11 -15.27 5.42
N VAL A 136 1.07 -16.37 4.65
CA VAL A 136 1.22 -17.73 5.20
C VAL A 136 2.61 -17.95 5.81
N LEU A 137 3.67 -17.45 5.17
CA LEU A 137 5.03 -17.54 5.70
C LEU A 137 5.19 -16.68 6.97
N GLY A 138 4.50 -15.54 7.05
CA GLY A 138 4.42 -14.74 8.26
C GLY A 138 3.77 -15.48 9.42
N ALA A 139 2.66 -16.19 9.18
CA ALA A 139 2.00 -17.02 10.19
C ALA A 139 2.90 -18.16 10.69
N LEU A 140 3.61 -18.84 9.77
CA LEU A 140 4.59 -19.87 10.15
C LEU A 140 5.75 -19.28 10.97
N ALA A 141 6.22 -18.09 10.63
CA ALA A 141 7.25 -17.40 11.40
C ALA A 141 6.77 -17.02 12.81
N LEU A 142 5.51 -16.60 12.96
CA LEU A 142 4.90 -16.35 14.27
C LEU A 142 4.81 -17.63 15.10
N ALA A 143 4.40 -18.75 14.50
CA ALA A 143 4.36 -20.05 15.16
C ALA A 143 5.76 -20.51 15.63
N ALA A 144 6.77 -20.37 14.78
CA ALA A 144 8.16 -20.69 15.13
C ALA A 144 8.69 -19.85 16.29
N ARG A 145 8.36 -18.54 16.33
CA ARG A 145 8.72 -17.64 17.44
C ARG A 145 8.03 -18.03 18.74
N ALA A 146 6.75 -18.38 18.69
CA ALA A 146 6.00 -18.83 19.87
C ALA A 146 6.60 -20.12 20.45
N GLU A 147 7.01 -21.07 19.61
CA GLU A 147 7.68 -22.30 20.03
C GLU A 147 9.05 -22.02 20.66
N GLN A 148 9.86 -21.15 20.06
CA GLN A 148 11.16 -20.74 20.62
C GLN A 148 11.00 -20.08 21.99
N ALA A 149 9.99 -19.22 22.15
CA ALA A 149 9.70 -18.58 23.44
C ALA A 149 9.32 -19.62 24.51
N ARG A 150 8.47 -20.61 24.18
CA ARG A 150 8.09 -21.70 25.09
C ARG A 150 9.28 -22.54 25.53
N ARG A 151 10.18 -22.90 24.61
CA ARG A 151 11.39 -23.67 24.92
C ARG A 151 12.34 -22.88 25.83
N SER A 152 12.46 -21.57 25.59
CA SER A 152 13.31 -20.69 26.41
C SER A 152 12.79 -20.57 27.83
N SER A 153 11.46 -20.50 28.02
CA SER A 153 10.83 -20.46 29.36
C SER A 153 10.82 -21.81 30.10
N ALA A 154 10.93 -22.94 29.40
CA ALA A 154 10.98 -24.27 30.02
C ALA A 154 12.41 -24.70 30.41
N SER A 155 13.42 -23.98 29.94
CA SER A 155 14.85 -24.25 30.20
C SER A 155 15.44 -23.34 31.30
N SER A 156 14.61 -22.48 31.90
CA SER A 156 14.92 -21.50 32.95
C SER A 156 14.10 -21.80 34.20
#